data_AF-C7J4P9-F1
#
_entry.id   AF-C7J4P9-F1
#
_cell.length_a   1.000
_cell.length_b   1.000
_cell.length_c   1.000
_cell.angle_alpha   90.00
_cell.angle_beta   90.00
_cell.angle_gamma   90.00
#
_symmetry.space_group_name_H-M   'P 1'
#
loop_
_entity.id
_entity.type
_entity.pdbx_description
1 polymer ?
#
loop_
_entity_poly.entity_id
_entity_poly.type
_entity_poly.pdbx_seq_one_letter_code
_entity_poly.pdbx_strand_id
1 'polypeptide(L)'
;MDDSNIPSFTLGDFDPNYVSRSFPTSEYDATGSAPTPPVMEPPAGSEASGTMSGSASTNTGSKRSRTSGVWQHFDEVAMTGPDGRQVTFARYRICKNKLSAKSSGGTGHLKRHAEACAKKQGIQLRQQQLLLNPDGTVRTWEYDPMVARENLARLIARQDLPLNFGESPAFENYIKNSHNPRFQAVSRQTTTRDLKNVYDKGYESLKELFSTCTFSVSVTSDIWSSRAKEDYLSVVVHFIDDDWQMQKRVLGLRLIDVSHTGENIAERIREVIDEFNLADKIFAVTMDNASANSRAMEILQPLFCIYAQSFLLHQHCACHIINLIVKCGFKRVNVHIDAVRQAITWLTASNPRIAQWKRYCCASGEPPQYENDDLLMPVVFNMKQKYLKYWKDIPMLYSFAFILDPRGKLRGFLNILSLIGDIINVDYSTYYADVKTKFYEVFRKYELKFQGDRLQRPPPVPAAGKNKLQWSRIWGGSSSSHGGGTSSSAASGDARSHGPAEELSNYLDSDAIRHETSDFNVLGWWNDHKMSYPVLSKLARDVLTVPVSSVSSESAFSLCGRIIEDRRTSLSSDHVEILLSVKDWELAAEHAQYTADNQELAAQFENLYLDDEQLE
;
A
#
# COMPACT_ATOMS: atom_id res chain seq x y z
N MET A 1 -1.58 -26.31 58.99
CA MET A 1 -2.48 -25.53 59.87
C MET A 1 -3.70 -25.24 59.02
N ASP A 2 -4.83 -25.83 59.41
CA ASP A 2 -6.21 -25.69 58.91
C ASP A 2 -6.51 -25.64 57.40
N ASP A 3 -6.88 -26.82 56.87
CA ASP A 3 -7.51 -27.09 55.58
C ASP A 3 -9.05 -26.88 55.59
N SER A 4 -9.57 -25.89 56.31
CA SER A 4 -11.02 -25.79 56.56
C SER A 4 -11.68 -24.45 56.25
N ASN A 5 -11.15 -23.65 55.31
CA ASN A 5 -11.82 -22.40 54.91
C ASN A 5 -11.62 -21.98 53.44
N ILE A 6 -11.94 -22.88 52.51
CA ILE A 6 -12.20 -22.50 51.11
C ILE A 6 -13.72 -22.28 50.98
N PRO A 7 -14.21 -21.08 50.62
CA PRO A 7 -15.63 -20.87 50.39
C PRO A 7 -16.04 -21.63 49.12
N SER A 8 -16.93 -22.62 49.23
CA SER A 8 -17.58 -23.22 48.07
C SER A 8 -18.67 -22.27 47.56
N PHE A 9 -18.47 -21.65 46.40
CA PHE A 9 -19.54 -20.94 45.71
C PHE A 9 -20.40 -21.96 44.98
N THR A 10 -21.71 -21.97 45.27
CA THR A 10 -22.69 -22.74 44.50
C THR A 10 -23.57 -21.78 43.72
N LEU A 11 -24.13 -22.24 42.59
CA LEU A 11 -24.93 -21.43 41.66
C LEU A 11 -26.19 -20.78 42.29
N GLY A 12 -26.51 -21.10 43.55
CA GLY A 12 -27.61 -20.53 44.33
C GLY A 12 -27.28 -19.23 45.08
N ASP A 13 -26.01 -18.79 45.09
CA ASP A 13 -25.59 -17.54 45.74
C ASP A 13 -25.89 -16.28 44.88
N PHE A 14 -26.46 -16.48 43.69
CA PHE A 14 -26.98 -15.41 42.84
C PHE A 14 -28.39 -15.02 43.29
N ASP A 15 -28.55 -13.81 43.84
CA ASP A 15 -29.85 -13.17 44.02
C ASP A 15 -30.39 -12.69 42.65
N PRO A 16 -31.48 -13.27 42.11
CA PRO A 16 -32.03 -12.87 40.82
C PRO A 16 -32.80 -11.53 40.87
N ASN A 17 -33.04 -10.95 42.05
CA ASN A 17 -33.89 -9.77 42.22
C ASN A 17 -33.13 -8.45 42.43
N TYR A 18 -31.81 -8.43 42.21
CA TYR A 18 -31.05 -7.17 42.26
C TYR A 18 -31.36 -6.20 41.10
N VAL A 19 -32.16 -6.63 40.13
CA VAL A 19 -32.63 -5.82 38.99
C VAL A 19 -33.99 -5.20 39.28
N SER A 20 -34.09 -4.35 40.32
CA SER A 20 -35.29 -3.51 40.54
C SER A 20 -34.96 -2.26 41.37
N ARG A 21 -34.07 -1.42 40.83
CA ARG A 21 -34.06 0.01 41.14
C ARG A 21 -33.83 0.81 39.87
N SER A 22 -34.94 1.31 39.33
CA SER A 22 -34.98 2.39 38.35
C SER A 22 -34.35 3.65 38.94
N PHE A 23 -33.32 4.19 38.28
CA PHE A 23 -32.82 5.54 38.54
C PHE A 23 -33.42 6.52 37.50
N PRO A 24 -33.73 7.77 37.89
CA PRO A 24 -34.52 8.69 37.07
C PRO A 24 -33.68 9.32 35.97
N THR A 25 -34.29 9.49 34.79
CA THR A 25 -33.81 10.35 33.70
C THR A 25 -33.92 11.83 34.12
N SER A 26 -32.79 12.53 34.21
CA SER A 26 -32.77 14.00 34.29
C SER A 26 -32.64 14.58 32.88
N GLU A 27 -33.71 15.21 32.41
CA GLU A 27 -33.70 16.17 31.31
C GLU A 27 -32.80 17.36 31.67
N TYR A 28 -31.89 17.72 30.77
CA TYR A 28 -31.22 19.02 30.81
C TYR A 28 -31.71 19.84 29.63
N ASP A 29 -32.55 20.82 29.95
CA ASP A 29 -32.93 21.94 29.09
C ASP A 29 -31.71 22.74 28.67
N ALA A 30 -31.51 22.88 27.36
CA ALA A 30 -30.54 23.80 26.77
C ALA A 30 -31.24 25.10 26.36
N THR A 31 -31.32 26.06 27.27
CA THR A 31 -31.51 27.47 26.92
C THR A 31 -30.38 28.28 27.55
N GLY A 32 -29.55 28.92 26.71
CA GLY A 32 -28.39 29.66 27.17
C GLY A 32 -27.56 30.21 26.01
N SER A 33 -28.04 31.29 25.42
CA SER A 33 -27.29 32.13 24.48
C SER A 33 -26.01 32.67 25.14
N ALA A 34 -24.89 32.63 24.41
CA ALA A 34 -23.64 33.28 24.81
C ALA A 34 -23.16 34.26 23.72
N PRO A 35 -22.46 35.36 24.10
CA PRO A 35 -22.37 36.60 23.33
C PRO A 35 -21.13 36.68 22.44
N THR A 36 -21.27 37.43 21.34
CA THR A 36 -20.24 37.84 20.38
C THR A 36 -19.24 38.83 20.99
N PRO A 37 -17.92 38.67 20.77
CA PRO A 37 -16.94 39.73 21.01
C PRO A 37 -16.65 40.59 19.74
N PRO A 38 -16.27 41.87 19.90
CA PRO A 38 -16.28 42.87 18.84
C PRO A 38 -15.01 42.96 17.99
N VAL A 39 -15.22 43.55 16.82
CA VAL A 39 -14.28 43.89 15.74
C VAL A 39 -13.36 45.06 16.13
N MET A 40 -12.07 45.01 15.75
CA MET A 40 -11.13 46.13 15.83
C MET A 40 -10.56 46.45 14.43
N GLU A 41 -10.75 47.68 13.99
CA GLU A 41 -10.09 48.31 12.83
C GLU A 41 -8.77 49.02 13.23
N PRO A 42 -7.83 49.24 12.28
CA PRO A 42 -6.47 49.72 12.55
C PRO A 42 -6.36 51.26 12.44
N PRO A 43 -5.36 51.90 13.10
CA PRO A 43 -5.04 53.30 12.84
C PRO A 43 -3.93 53.48 11.79
N ALA A 44 -4.07 54.56 11.04
CA ALA A 44 -3.19 55.05 9.98
C ALA A 44 -2.03 55.94 10.51
N GLY A 45 -0.91 55.90 9.77
CA GLY A 45 -0.05 57.03 9.35
C GLY A 45 0.62 57.95 10.39
N SER A 46 1.94 58.15 10.24
CA SER A 46 2.52 59.48 9.98
C SER A 46 4.03 59.42 9.73
N GLU A 47 4.49 60.45 9.03
CA GLU A 47 5.71 60.57 8.25
C GLU A 47 6.98 60.96 9.03
N ALA A 48 8.09 60.89 8.29
CA ALA A 48 9.43 61.33 8.62
C ALA A 48 9.57 62.84 8.90
N SER A 49 10.59 63.21 9.67
CA SER A 49 11.44 64.37 9.37
C SER A 49 12.74 64.31 10.19
N GLY A 50 13.87 64.54 9.52
CA GLY A 50 15.19 64.59 10.14
C GLY A 50 15.59 66.01 10.54
N THR A 51 16.71 66.15 11.27
CA THR A 51 17.53 67.37 11.22
C THR A 51 18.98 67.08 11.65
N MET A 52 19.90 67.66 10.89
CA MET A 52 21.35 67.72 11.10
C MET A 52 21.76 68.59 12.30
N SER A 53 22.94 68.35 12.88
CA SER A 53 23.88 69.45 13.19
C SER A 53 25.29 68.99 13.57
N GLY A 54 26.29 69.73 13.08
CA GLY A 54 27.39 70.20 13.93
C GLY A 54 28.77 69.52 13.83
N SER A 55 29.56 69.92 12.84
CA SER A 55 31.03 69.71 12.84
C SER A 55 31.74 70.81 13.66
N ALA A 56 32.73 70.42 14.47
CA ALA A 56 33.79 71.31 14.94
C ALA A 56 35.15 70.74 14.50
N SER A 57 36.00 71.61 13.95
CA SER A 57 37.34 71.27 13.46
C SER A 57 38.41 71.85 14.38
N THR A 58 39.52 71.12 14.57
CA THR A 58 40.82 71.67 14.91
C THR A 58 41.90 70.94 14.11
N ASN A 59 42.88 71.70 13.62
CA ASN A 59 43.80 71.36 12.55
C ASN A 59 45.22 71.28 13.11
N THR A 60 46.00 70.23 12.81
CA THR A 60 47.47 70.27 12.90
C THR A 60 48.13 69.41 11.81
N GLY A 61 49.08 70.02 11.06
CA GLY A 61 50.19 69.34 10.35
C GLY A 61 49.87 68.46 9.14
N SER A 62 49.67 69.05 7.96
CA SER A 62 49.45 68.33 6.69
C SER A 62 50.71 67.58 6.19
N LYS A 63 50.80 66.28 6.45
CA LYS A 63 51.47 65.33 5.52
C LYS A 63 50.61 65.25 4.26
N ARG A 64 51.21 65.32 3.06
CA ARG A 64 50.49 65.16 1.78
C ARG A 64 49.57 63.93 1.87
N SER A 65 48.26 64.19 1.88
CA SER A 65 47.22 63.16 1.94
C SER A 65 47.40 62.23 0.74
N ARG A 66 47.42 60.92 1.00
CA ARG A 66 47.47 59.93 -0.07
C ARG A 66 46.12 59.91 -0.77
N THR A 67 46.10 60.33 -2.02
CA THR A 67 44.87 60.60 -2.81
C THR A 67 44.18 59.34 -3.35
N SER A 68 44.78 58.15 -3.23
CA SER A 68 44.21 56.92 -3.78
C SER A 68 43.22 56.27 -2.81
N GLY A 69 42.01 55.97 -3.27
CA GLY A 69 40.95 55.31 -2.46
C GLY A 69 41.33 53.94 -1.89
N VAL A 70 42.40 53.31 -2.38
CA VAL A 70 42.92 52.02 -1.88
C VAL A 70 43.32 52.10 -0.40
N TRP A 71 43.73 53.27 0.10
CA TRP A 71 44.14 53.45 1.50
C TRP A 71 43.00 53.27 2.52
N GLN A 72 41.74 53.24 2.11
CA GLN A 72 40.61 52.91 2.99
C GLN A 72 40.70 51.49 3.58
N HIS A 73 41.43 50.59 2.93
CA HIS A 73 41.53 49.18 3.33
C HIS A 73 42.88 48.79 3.95
N PHE A 74 43.81 49.72 4.11
CA PHE A 74 45.18 49.46 4.58
C PHE A 74 45.57 50.39 5.72
N ASP A 75 46.26 49.85 6.74
CA ASP A 75 46.92 50.63 7.78
C ASP A 75 48.39 50.86 7.42
N GLU A 76 48.91 52.05 7.67
CA GLU A 76 50.31 52.37 7.45
C GLU A 76 51.16 51.95 8.65
N VAL A 77 52.21 51.16 8.41
CA VAL A 77 53.13 50.67 9.45
C VAL A 77 54.55 51.04 9.03
N ALA A 78 55.19 51.93 9.80
CA ALA A 78 56.62 52.21 9.66
C ALA A 78 57.42 51.15 10.43
N MET A 79 58.41 50.54 9.78
CA MET A 79 59.36 49.64 10.43
C MET A 79 60.79 50.13 10.17
N THR A 80 61.59 50.21 11.22
CA THR A 80 63.01 50.54 11.14
C THR A 80 63.78 49.29 10.75
N GLY A 81 64.49 49.34 9.61
CA GLY A 81 65.36 48.24 9.19
C GLY A 81 66.64 48.14 10.05
N PRO A 82 67.41 47.05 9.93
CA PRO A 82 68.68 46.85 10.64
C PRO A 82 69.70 47.98 10.42
N ASP A 83 69.61 48.70 9.29
CA ASP A 83 70.48 49.80 8.90
C ASP A 83 69.99 51.20 9.36
N GLY A 84 69.04 51.26 10.30
CA GLY A 84 68.50 52.52 10.83
C GLY A 84 67.58 53.31 9.88
N ARG A 85 67.31 52.81 8.67
CA ARG A 85 66.39 53.44 7.71
C ARG A 85 64.93 53.08 8.01
N GLN A 86 64.06 54.08 8.13
CA GLN A 86 62.61 53.87 8.26
C GLN A 86 62.01 53.49 6.89
N VAL A 87 61.36 52.33 6.83
CA VAL A 87 60.63 51.87 5.64
C VAL A 87 59.15 51.75 5.97
N THR A 88 58.33 52.37 5.13
CA THR A 88 56.87 52.34 5.27
C THR A 88 56.26 51.15 4.55
N PHE A 89 55.42 50.39 5.26
CA PHE A 89 54.61 49.30 4.73
C PHE A 89 53.11 49.62 4.85
N ALA A 90 52.31 49.07 3.94
CA ALA A 90 50.86 49.03 4.00
C ALA A 90 50.43 47.66 4.51
N ARG A 91 49.73 47.61 5.65
CA ARG A 91 49.18 46.39 6.22
C ARG A 91 47.71 46.30 5.84
N TYR A 92 47.31 45.26 5.10
CA TYR A 92 45.90 45.08 4.76
C TYR A 92 45.10 44.75 6.02
N ARG A 93 43.97 45.42 6.25
CA ARG A 93 43.21 45.29 7.51
C ARG A 93 42.68 43.88 7.77
N ILE A 94 42.41 43.15 6.68
CA ILE A 94 41.73 41.86 6.74
C ILE A 94 42.73 40.71 6.91
N CYS A 95 43.63 40.49 5.95
CA CYS A 95 44.60 39.38 6.00
C CYS A 95 45.91 39.72 6.72
N LYS A 96 46.07 40.97 7.19
CA LYS A 96 47.26 41.48 7.90
C LYS A 96 48.58 41.39 7.13
N ASN A 97 48.55 41.05 5.83
CA ASN A 97 49.73 41.04 4.98
C ASN A 97 50.34 42.44 4.83
N LYS A 98 51.66 42.52 4.90
CA LYS A 98 52.44 43.75 4.76
C LYS A 98 52.96 43.88 3.33
N LEU A 99 52.60 44.97 2.66
CA LEU A 99 53.04 45.29 1.30
C LEU A 99 53.85 46.59 1.32
N SER A 100 54.78 46.75 0.38
CA SER A 100 55.58 47.97 0.26
C SER A 100 54.68 49.20 0.01
N ALA A 101 54.93 50.29 0.74
CA ALA A 101 54.22 51.57 0.59
C ALA A 101 55.17 52.72 0.22
N LYS A 102 56.22 52.42 -0.56
CA LYS A 102 57.16 53.42 -1.06
C LYS A 102 56.44 54.39 -2.01
N SER A 103 56.71 55.69 -1.87
CA SER A 103 56.17 56.75 -2.74
C SER A 103 56.52 56.58 -4.22
N SER A 104 57.57 55.80 -4.54
CA SER A 104 58.01 55.49 -5.91
C SER A 104 57.25 54.34 -6.58
N GLY A 105 56.55 53.50 -5.81
CA GLY A 105 55.82 52.33 -6.33
C GLY A 105 54.32 52.56 -6.19
N GLY A 106 53.67 53.07 -7.23
CA GLY A 106 52.24 53.45 -7.24
C GLY A 106 51.27 52.41 -6.66
N THR A 107 50.00 52.76 -6.49
CA THR A 107 49.05 51.96 -5.67
C THR A 107 48.45 50.72 -6.34
N GLY A 108 48.94 50.32 -7.52
CA GLY A 108 48.38 49.22 -8.32
C GLY A 108 48.49 47.84 -7.66
N HIS A 109 49.61 47.53 -7.01
CA HIS A 109 49.79 46.24 -6.31
C HIS A 109 48.92 46.13 -5.05
N LEU A 110 48.69 47.25 -4.36
CA LEU A 110 47.80 47.31 -3.19
C LEU A 110 46.34 47.05 -3.61
N LYS A 111 45.90 47.64 -4.73
CA LYS A 111 44.56 47.39 -5.30
C LYS A 111 44.39 45.93 -5.69
N ARG A 112 45.34 45.36 -6.44
CA ARG A 112 45.32 43.94 -6.86
C ARG A 112 45.27 42.99 -5.67
N HIS A 113 45.97 43.31 -4.58
CA HIS A 113 45.92 42.51 -3.36
C HIS A 113 44.56 42.60 -2.66
N ALA A 114 43.98 43.79 -2.54
CA ALA A 114 42.66 43.98 -1.93
C ALA A 114 41.57 43.20 -2.70
N GLU A 115 41.58 43.26 -4.03
CA GLU A 115 40.63 42.53 -4.88
C GLU A 115 40.82 41.00 -4.77
N ALA A 116 42.05 40.52 -4.81
CA ALA A 116 42.34 39.09 -4.68
C ALA A 116 42.00 38.55 -3.28
N CYS A 117 42.24 39.34 -2.24
CA CYS A 117 41.95 38.95 -0.86
C CYS A 117 40.43 38.97 -0.57
N ALA A 118 39.70 39.96 -1.10
CA ALA A 118 38.24 40.00 -1.01
C ALA A 118 37.61 38.79 -1.72
N LYS A 119 38.12 38.39 -2.90
CA LYS A 119 37.69 37.15 -3.58
C LYS A 119 37.96 35.91 -2.75
N LYS A 120 39.13 35.80 -2.09
CA LYS A 120 39.46 34.65 -1.23
C LYS A 120 38.61 34.58 0.05
N GLN A 121 38.13 35.70 0.59
CA GLN A 121 37.23 35.72 1.75
C GLN A 121 35.75 35.59 1.38
N GLY A 122 35.36 35.98 0.18
CA GLY A 122 34.04 35.68 -0.39
C GLY A 122 33.84 34.17 -0.65
N ILE A 123 34.91 33.39 -0.64
CA ILE A 123 34.88 31.94 -0.47
C ILE A 123 34.71 31.67 1.02
N GLN A 124 33.54 31.99 1.58
CA GLN A 124 33.05 31.16 2.67
C GLN A 124 33.02 29.73 2.12
N LEU A 125 33.53 28.78 2.88
CA LEU A 125 33.24 27.36 2.69
C LEU A 125 31.71 27.18 2.83
N ARG A 126 30.95 27.54 1.80
CA ARG A 126 29.64 26.96 1.58
C ARG A 126 29.95 25.50 1.31
N GLN A 127 29.80 24.66 2.32
CA GLN A 127 29.69 23.23 2.09
C GLN A 127 28.46 23.06 1.21
N GLN A 128 28.70 22.94 -0.10
CA GLN A 128 27.68 22.62 -1.07
C GLN A 128 27.37 21.15 -0.86
N GLN A 129 26.15 20.84 -0.42
CA GLN A 129 25.69 19.45 -0.44
C GLN A 129 25.67 19.04 -1.91
N LEU A 130 26.50 18.08 -2.28
CA LEU A 130 26.52 17.52 -3.62
C LEU A 130 25.43 16.44 -3.67
N LEU A 131 24.54 16.54 -4.65
CA LEU A 131 23.55 15.52 -4.95
C LEU A 131 24.01 14.73 -6.18
N LEU A 132 23.96 13.41 -6.09
CA LEU A 132 24.14 12.53 -7.23
C LEU A 132 22.79 12.38 -7.93
N ASN A 133 22.73 12.69 -9.21
CA ASN A 133 21.57 12.41 -10.03
C ASN A 133 21.52 10.91 -10.38
N PRO A 134 20.33 10.37 -10.73
CA PRO A 134 20.19 8.97 -11.16
C PRO A 134 21.04 8.60 -12.39
N ASP A 135 21.41 9.60 -13.21
CA ASP A 135 22.29 9.46 -14.38
C ASP A 135 23.80 9.44 -14.04
N GLY A 136 24.15 9.49 -12.74
CA GLY A 136 25.53 9.51 -12.24
C GLY A 136 26.20 10.89 -12.27
N THR A 137 25.50 11.94 -12.72
CA THR A 137 26.04 13.31 -12.69
C THR A 137 25.94 13.91 -11.29
N VAL A 138 26.88 14.79 -10.95
CA VAL A 138 26.89 15.49 -9.66
C VAL A 138 26.36 16.91 -9.85
N ARG A 139 25.32 17.29 -9.11
CA ARG A 139 24.83 18.67 -9.05
C ARG A 139 24.90 19.21 -7.62
N THR A 140 24.98 20.54 -7.50
CA THR A 140 24.82 21.19 -6.20
C THR A 140 23.36 21.09 -5.77
N TRP A 141 23.13 20.58 -4.57
CA TRP A 141 21.81 20.59 -3.94
C TRP A 141 21.46 22.01 -3.52
N GLU A 142 20.30 22.47 -3.97
CA GLU A 142 19.72 23.75 -3.57
C GLU A 142 18.35 23.51 -2.94
N TYR A 143 18.08 24.25 -1.87
CA TYR A 143 16.79 24.20 -1.21
C TYR A 143 15.73 24.90 -2.05
N ASP A 144 14.70 24.14 -2.43
CA ASP A 144 13.48 24.65 -3.03
C ASP A 144 12.31 24.50 -2.03
N PRO A 145 11.69 25.62 -1.57
CA PRO A 145 10.52 25.58 -0.70
C PRO A 145 9.34 24.79 -1.29
N MET A 146 9.15 24.77 -2.61
CA MET A 146 8.05 24.05 -3.25
C MET A 146 8.27 22.54 -3.15
N VAL A 147 9.49 22.06 -3.43
CA VAL A 147 9.86 20.65 -3.27
C VAL A 147 9.74 20.23 -1.80
N ALA A 148 10.16 21.08 -0.86
CA ALA A 148 10.02 20.80 0.56
C ALA A 148 8.55 20.68 1.01
N ARG A 149 7.67 21.55 0.51
CA ARG A 149 6.22 21.52 0.80
C ARG A 149 5.56 20.28 0.22
N GLU A 150 5.90 19.90 -1.01
CA GLU A 150 5.40 18.69 -1.63
C GLU A 150 5.81 17.43 -0.83
N ASN A 151 7.09 17.36 -0.43
CA ASN A 151 7.58 16.26 0.41
C ASN A 151 6.96 16.25 1.82
N LEU A 152 6.67 17.41 2.39
CA LEU A 152 5.95 17.52 3.65
C LEU A 152 4.52 16.96 3.52
N ALA A 153 3.81 17.26 2.42
CA ALA A 153 2.49 16.69 2.17
C ALA A 153 2.54 15.16 2.02
N ARG A 154 3.52 14.63 1.27
CA ARG A 154 3.76 13.17 1.15
C ARG A 154 4.09 12.53 2.50
N LEU A 155 4.95 13.17 3.32
CA LEU A 155 5.27 12.70 4.67
C LEU A 155 4.02 12.61 5.54
N ILE A 156 3.18 13.65 5.52
CA ILE A 156 1.95 13.72 6.30
C ILE A 156 1.00 12.59 5.90
N ALA A 157 0.83 12.33 4.61
CA ALA A 157 0.02 11.22 4.12
C ALA A 157 0.60 9.85 4.53
N ARG A 158 1.91 9.63 4.32
CA ARG A 158 2.55 8.32 4.57
C ARG A 158 2.57 7.91 6.03
N GLN A 159 2.81 8.88 6.92
CA GLN A 159 2.95 8.64 8.36
C GLN A 159 1.65 8.90 9.12
N ASP A 160 0.54 9.08 8.42
CA ASP A 160 -0.75 9.45 8.99
C ASP A 160 -0.58 10.60 10.00
N LEU A 161 0.11 11.69 9.66
CA LEU A 161 0.34 12.83 10.56
C LEU A 161 -0.79 13.88 10.47
N PRO A 162 -0.98 14.73 11.50
CA PRO A 162 -1.98 15.79 11.43
C PRO A 162 -1.66 16.80 10.32
N LEU A 163 -2.67 17.36 9.65
CA LEU A 163 -2.47 18.37 8.60
C LEU A 163 -1.80 19.67 9.10
N ASN A 164 -1.83 19.92 10.41
CA ASN A 164 -1.11 21.02 11.06
C ASN A 164 0.31 20.63 11.53
N PHE A 165 0.83 19.48 11.12
CA PHE A 165 2.19 19.07 11.49
C PHE A 165 3.25 20.08 11.02
N GLY A 166 3.06 20.68 9.84
CA GLY A 166 3.97 21.68 9.25
C GLY A 166 4.06 23.01 10.00
N GLU A 167 3.07 23.35 10.83
CA GLU A 167 3.04 24.57 11.65
C GLU A 167 3.50 24.31 13.09
N SER A 168 3.85 23.06 13.43
CA SER A 168 4.33 22.70 14.76
C SER A 168 5.67 23.40 15.07
N PRO A 169 5.79 24.17 16.17
CA PRO A 169 7.04 24.79 16.56
C PRO A 169 8.17 23.78 16.81
N ALA A 170 7.82 22.57 17.27
CA ALA A 170 8.79 21.50 17.48
C ALA A 170 9.37 21.00 16.16
N PHE A 171 8.53 20.83 15.13
CA PHE A 171 8.98 20.42 13.80
C PHE A 171 9.80 21.53 13.13
N GLU A 172 9.34 22.77 13.20
CA GLU A 172 10.07 23.92 12.65
C GLU A 172 11.46 24.06 13.29
N ASN A 173 11.56 23.97 14.62
CA ASN A 173 12.83 24.03 15.32
C ASN A 173 13.75 22.85 14.94
N TYR A 174 13.21 21.65 14.82
CA TYR A 174 13.98 20.48 14.38
C TYR A 174 14.60 20.69 12.99
N ILE A 175 13.81 21.15 12.02
CA ILE A 175 14.28 21.40 10.65
C ILE A 175 15.25 22.58 10.60
N LYS A 176 14.93 23.73 11.20
CA LYS A 176 15.79 24.92 11.14
C LYS A 176 17.12 24.72 11.84
N ASN A 177 17.13 24.06 13.00
CA ASN A 177 18.33 23.92 13.82
C ASN A 177 19.23 22.76 13.36
N SER A 178 18.63 21.67 12.84
CA SER A 178 19.38 20.45 12.52
C SER A 178 19.59 20.23 11.02
N HIS A 179 18.76 20.86 10.17
CA HIS A 179 18.76 20.63 8.73
C HIS A 179 18.94 21.94 7.96
N ASN A 180 17.85 22.67 7.69
CA ASN A 180 17.89 23.85 6.84
C ASN A 180 17.27 25.09 7.54
N PRO A 181 18.09 26.11 7.85
CA PRO A 181 17.61 27.34 8.49
C PRO A 181 16.61 28.15 7.64
N ARG A 182 16.56 27.92 6.32
CA ARG A 182 15.67 28.61 5.38
C ARG A 182 14.26 28.04 5.34
N PHE A 183 14.01 26.92 6.02
CA PHE A 183 12.67 26.35 6.12
C PHE A 183 11.70 27.36 6.75
N GLN A 184 10.45 27.36 6.31
CA GLN A 184 9.38 28.16 6.90
C GLN A 184 8.24 27.22 7.29
N ALA A 185 7.66 27.45 8.46
CA ALA A 185 6.46 26.75 8.89
C ALA A 185 5.35 26.86 7.85
N VAL A 186 4.62 25.77 7.65
CA VAL A 186 3.56 25.66 6.63
C VAL A 186 2.23 25.49 7.35
N SER A 187 1.28 26.39 7.11
CA SER A 187 0.00 26.33 7.80
C SER A 187 -0.83 25.12 7.38
N ARG A 188 -1.83 24.76 8.19
CA ARG A 188 -2.82 23.74 7.84
C ARG A 188 -3.46 23.99 6.47
N GLN A 189 -3.87 25.23 6.15
CA GLN A 189 -4.53 25.52 4.86
C GLN A 189 -3.59 25.31 3.67
N THR A 190 -2.33 25.71 3.81
CA THR A 190 -1.32 25.52 2.77
C THR A 190 -1.02 24.04 2.57
N THR A 191 -0.85 23.29 3.65
CA THR A 191 -0.63 21.84 3.63
C THR A 191 -1.81 21.12 2.95
N THR A 192 -3.05 21.49 3.26
CA THR A 192 -4.25 20.94 2.60
C THR A 192 -4.22 21.18 1.09
N ARG A 193 -3.87 22.39 0.65
CA ARG A 193 -3.77 22.71 -0.79
C ARG A 193 -2.67 21.92 -1.47
N ASP A 194 -1.51 21.81 -0.84
CA ASP A 194 -0.37 21.07 -1.41
C ASP A 194 -0.66 19.58 -1.50
N LEU A 195 -1.34 19.03 -0.50
CA LEU A 195 -1.79 17.64 -0.53
C LEU A 195 -2.79 17.40 -1.66
N LYS A 196 -3.75 18.32 -1.86
CA LYS A 196 -4.64 18.25 -3.03
C LYS A 196 -3.86 18.28 -4.34
N ASN A 197 -2.84 19.13 -4.46
CA ASN A 197 -2.01 19.17 -5.68
C ASN A 197 -1.25 17.84 -5.91
N VAL A 198 -0.76 17.19 -4.85
CA VAL A 198 -0.13 15.85 -4.96
C VAL A 198 -1.16 14.81 -5.41
N TYR A 199 -2.36 14.85 -4.85
CA TYR A 199 -3.46 14.00 -5.27
C TYR A 199 -3.84 14.23 -6.73
N ASP A 200 -4.08 15.47 -7.15
CA ASP A 200 -4.47 15.79 -8.53
C ASP A 200 -3.41 15.29 -9.53
N LYS A 201 -2.11 15.45 -9.22
CA LYS A 201 -1.01 14.90 -10.04
C LYS A 201 -1.08 13.37 -10.16
N GLY A 202 -1.28 12.66 -9.05
CA GLY A 202 -1.39 11.20 -9.04
C GLY A 202 -2.64 10.71 -9.77
N TYR A 203 -3.76 11.41 -9.57
CA TYR A 203 -5.04 11.13 -10.19
C TYR A 203 -4.97 11.27 -11.72
N GLU A 204 -4.39 12.35 -12.23
CA GLU A 204 -4.17 12.53 -13.68
C GLU A 204 -3.20 11.48 -14.24
N SER A 205 -2.15 11.12 -13.49
CA SER A 205 -1.21 10.06 -13.89
C SER A 205 -1.91 8.69 -14.02
N LEU A 206 -2.81 8.37 -13.10
CA LEU A 206 -3.62 7.14 -13.17
C LEU A 206 -4.63 7.19 -14.31
N LYS A 207 -5.26 8.34 -14.58
CA LYS A 207 -6.13 8.52 -15.74
C LYS A 207 -5.38 8.29 -17.05
N GLU A 208 -4.18 8.83 -17.19
CA GLU A 208 -3.34 8.62 -18.36
C GLU A 208 -2.94 7.14 -18.50
N LEU A 209 -2.53 6.50 -17.40
CA LEU A 209 -2.22 5.06 -17.36
C LEU A 209 -3.42 4.24 -17.84
N PHE A 210 -4.61 4.46 -17.29
CA PHE A 210 -5.80 3.71 -17.67
C PHE A 210 -6.35 4.09 -19.03
N SER A 211 -6.06 5.27 -19.56
CA SER A 211 -6.42 5.63 -20.94
C SER A 211 -5.53 4.90 -21.96
N THR A 212 -4.24 4.74 -21.65
CA THR A 212 -3.24 4.15 -22.55
C THR A 212 -3.09 2.64 -22.41
N CYS A 213 -3.52 2.06 -21.28
CA CYS A 213 -3.34 0.63 -21.04
C CYS A 213 -4.08 -0.26 -22.03
N THR A 214 -3.45 -1.37 -22.40
CA THR A 214 -4.02 -2.40 -23.28
C THR A 214 -4.56 -3.62 -22.53
N PHE A 215 -4.40 -3.63 -21.20
CA PHE A 215 -4.77 -4.73 -20.33
C PHE A 215 -6.13 -4.51 -19.67
N SER A 216 -6.71 -5.59 -19.16
CA SER A 216 -7.93 -5.53 -18.37
C SER A 216 -7.66 -5.24 -16.90
N VAL A 217 -8.71 -4.81 -16.20
CA VAL A 217 -8.67 -4.53 -14.76
C VAL A 217 -9.72 -5.34 -14.02
N SER A 218 -9.43 -5.69 -12.78
CA SER A 218 -10.42 -6.26 -11.84
C SER A 218 -10.67 -5.29 -10.70
N VAL A 219 -11.89 -5.22 -10.20
CA VAL A 219 -12.29 -4.29 -9.13
C VAL A 219 -12.59 -5.06 -7.86
N THR A 220 -12.15 -4.57 -6.71
CA THR A 220 -12.73 -4.95 -5.41
C THR A 220 -13.49 -3.78 -4.83
N SER A 221 -14.66 -4.06 -4.31
CA SER A 221 -15.46 -3.07 -3.60
C SER A 221 -16.03 -3.64 -2.32
N ASP A 222 -16.06 -2.81 -1.30
CA ASP A 222 -16.55 -3.13 0.03
C ASP A 222 -17.02 -1.85 0.72
N ILE A 223 -17.82 -1.99 1.78
CA ILE A 223 -18.36 -0.88 2.57
C ILE A 223 -17.82 -0.98 3.99
N TRP A 224 -17.34 0.15 4.51
CA TRP A 224 -16.89 0.27 5.88
C TRP A 224 -17.58 1.39 6.62
N SER A 225 -18.09 1.05 7.81
CA SER A 225 -18.65 2.00 8.75
C SER A 225 -17.56 2.55 9.68
N SER A 226 -17.33 3.85 9.58
CA SER A 226 -16.40 4.56 10.45
C SER A 226 -16.94 4.72 11.87
N ARG A 227 -16.04 5.02 12.83
CA ARG A 227 -16.43 5.36 14.20
C ARG A 227 -17.27 6.64 14.29
N ALA A 228 -17.17 7.52 13.29
CA ALA A 228 -17.97 8.73 13.16
C ALA A 228 -19.41 8.46 12.66
N LYS A 229 -19.80 7.18 12.45
CA LYS A 229 -21.07 6.75 11.83
C LYS A 229 -21.25 7.22 10.39
N GLU A 230 -20.14 7.39 9.69
CA GLU A 230 -20.11 7.61 8.24
C GLU A 230 -19.70 6.32 7.54
N ASP A 231 -20.44 5.93 6.50
CA ASP A 231 -20.20 4.71 5.75
C ASP A 231 -19.47 5.03 4.43
N TYR A 232 -18.34 4.37 4.19
CA TYR A 232 -17.50 4.61 3.02
C TYR A 232 -17.45 3.38 2.13
N LEU A 233 -17.71 3.57 0.85
CA LEU A 233 -17.52 2.58 -0.19
C LEU A 233 -16.13 2.77 -0.82
N SER A 234 -15.34 1.69 -0.80
CA SER A 234 -14.08 1.68 -1.53
C SER A 234 -14.25 1.10 -2.93
N VAL A 235 -13.51 1.66 -3.88
CA VAL A 235 -13.32 1.12 -5.22
C VAL A 235 -11.82 0.99 -5.46
N VAL A 236 -11.36 -0.26 -5.50
CA VAL A 236 -9.93 -0.58 -5.64
C VAL A 236 -9.76 -1.40 -6.91
N VAL A 237 -8.82 -0.98 -7.75
CA VAL A 237 -8.50 -1.66 -9.02
C VAL A 237 -7.23 -2.48 -8.89
N HIS A 238 -7.28 -3.66 -9.50
CA HIS A 238 -6.22 -4.64 -9.60
C HIS A 238 -5.92 -4.88 -11.08
N PHE A 239 -4.64 -4.91 -11.43
CA PHE A 239 -4.21 -5.20 -12.78
C PHE A 239 -2.81 -5.77 -12.78
N ILE A 240 -2.49 -6.58 -13.77
CA ILE A 240 -1.11 -6.94 -14.07
C ILE A 240 -0.61 -5.93 -15.09
N ASP A 241 0.53 -5.29 -14.86
CA ASP A 241 1.16 -4.34 -15.78
C ASP A 241 1.96 -5.03 -16.90
N ASP A 242 2.58 -4.25 -17.79
CA ASP A 242 3.30 -4.80 -18.95
C ASP A 242 4.62 -5.48 -18.58
N ASP A 243 5.13 -5.20 -17.37
CA ASP A 243 6.25 -5.88 -16.73
C ASP A 243 5.80 -7.16 -15.99
N TRP A 244 4.53 -7.55 -16.15
CA TRP A 244 3.91 -8.72 -15.53
C TRP A 244 3.95 -8.69 -14.00
N GLN A 245 3.91 -7.49 -13.42
CA GLN A 245 3.79 -7.30 -11.98
C GLN A 245 2.34 -7.04 -11.60
N MET A 246 1.92 -7.63 -10.49
CA MET A 246 0.62 -7.37 -9.90
C MET A 246 0.60 -5.97 -9.28
N GLN A 247 -0.37 -5.16 -9.69
CA GLN A 247 -0.57 -3.78 -9.26
C GLN A 247 -1.95 -3.64 -8.60
N LYS A 248 -2.01 -2.83 -7.54
CA LYS A 248 -3.23 -2.43 -6.83
C LYS A 248 -3.26 -0.91 -6.70
N ARG A 249 -4.41 -0.29 -6.98
CA ARG A 249 -4.63 1.15 -6.75
C ARG A 249 -6.02 1.40 -6.18
N VAL A 250 -6.10 2.14 -5.08
CA VAL A 250 -7.38 2.73 -4.62
C VAL A 250 -7.74 3.87 -5.56
N LEU A 251 -8.90 3.76 -6.23
CA LEU A 251 -9.39 4.78 -7.16
C LEU A 251 -10.41 5.71 -6.51
N GLY A 252 -11.15 5.21 -5.53
CA GLY A 252 -12.09 6.03 -4.80
C GLY A 252 -12.43 5.48 -3.42
N LEU A 253 -12.72 6.41 -2.52
CA LEU A 253 -13.29 6.17 -1.21
C LEU A 253 -14.49 7.11 -1.04
N ARG A 254 -15.66 6.64 -1.47
CA ARG A 254 -16.86 7.48 -1.58
C ARG A 254 -17.76 7.31 -0.37
N LEU A 255 -18.11 8.43 0.25
CA LEU A 255 -19.10 8.48 1.32
C LEU A 255 -20.47 8.07 0.77
N ILE A 256 -21.12 7.15 1.46
CA ILE A 256 -22.52 6.77 1.27
C ILE A 256 -23.29 7.24 2.51
N ASP A 257 -23.93 8.39 2.39
CA ASP A 257 -24.77 9.02 3.41
C ASP A 257 -26.25 8.58 3.34
N VAL A 258 -26.52 7.57 2.51
CA VAL A 258 -27.85 7.02 2.23
C VAL A 258 -27.89 5.51 2.53
N SER A 259 -29.06 4.90 2.44
CA SER A 259 -29.22 3.45 2.60
C SER A 259 -28.33 2.67 1.62
N HIS A 260 -27.75 1.56 2.09
CA HIS A 260 -26.92 0.65 1.29
C HIS A 260 -27.74 -0.25 0.36
N THR A 261 -28.58 0.36 -0.49
CA THR A 261 -29.33 -0.35 -1.53
C THR A 261 -28.41 -0.68 -2.71
N GLY A 262 -28.77 -1.70 -3.50
CA GLY A 262 -27.97 -2.08 -4.66
C GLY A 262 -27.87 -0.95 -5.70
N GLU A 263 -28.91 -0.14 -5.83
CA GLU A 263 -28.94 1.05 -6.69
C GLU A 263 -27.89 2.09 -6.27
N ASN A 264 -27.84 2.44 -4.98
CA ASN A 264 -26.90 3.44 -4.46
C ASN A 264 -25.46 2.94 -4.55
N ILE A 265 -25.22 1.66 -4.25
CA ILE A 265 -23.91 1.05 -4.38
C ILE A 265 -23.45 1.06 -5.85
N ALA A 266 -24.32 0.64 -6.78
CA ALA A 266 -24.02 0.65 -8.20
C ALA A 266 -23.71 2.06 -8.72
N GLU A 267 -24.46 3.06 -8.28
CA GLU A 267 -24.23 4.46 -8.67
C GLU A 267 -22.82 4.93 -8.27
N ARG A 268 -22.40 4.72 -7.02
CA ARG A 268 -21.08 5.15 -6.55
C ARG A 268 -19.93 4.39 -7.22
N ILE A 269 -20.10 3.09 -7.48
CA ILE A 269 -19.11 2.31 -8.23
C ILE A 269 -19.01 2.85 -9.67
N ARG A 270 -20.16 3.11 -10.30
CA ARG A 270 -20.23 3.64 -11.67
C ARG A 270 -19.55 5.00 -11.79
N GLU A 271 -19.79 5.93 -10.85
CA GLU A 271 -19.13 7.24 -10.83
C GLU A 271 -17.60 7.11 -10.91
N VAL A 272 -16.99 6.26 -10.08
CA VAL A 272 -15.54 6.04 -10.10
C VAL A 272 -15.09 5.41 -11.41
N ILE A 273 -15.83 4.44 -11.94
CA ILE A 273 -15.48 3.76 -13.20
C ILE A 273 -15.53 4.72 -14.39
N ASP A 274 -16.55 5.56 -14.46
CA ASP A 274 -16.73 6.56 -15.50
C ASP A 274 -15.66 7.66 -15.40
N GLU A 275 -15.32 8.09 -14.18
CA GLU A 275 -14.25 9.07 -13.94
C GLU A 275 -12.91 8.63 -14.55
N PHE A 276 -12.57 7.33 -14.46
CA PHE A 276 -11.32 6.75 -14.97
C PHE A 276 -11.46 6.10 -16.37
N ASN A 277 -12.62 6.18 -17.02
CA ASN A 277 -12.92 5.54 -18.30
C ASN A 277 -12.59 4.03 -18.32
N LEU A 278 -13.00 3.29 -17.29
CA LEU A 278 -12.66 1.87 -17.12
C LEU A 278 -13.75 0.89 -17.58
N ALA A 279 -14.92 1.38 -17.96
CA ALA A 279 -16.09 0.54 -18.24
C ALA A 279 -15.83 -0.58 -19.28
N ASP A 280 -15.00 -0.32 -20.28
CA ASP A 280 -14.65 -1.27 -21.33
C ASP A 280 -13.48 -2.21 -20.97
N LYS A 281 -12.78 -1.96 -19.86
CA LYS A 281 -11.60 -2.70 -19.41
C LYS A 281 -11.85 -3.63 -18.23
N ILE A 282 -13.00 -3.51 -17.57
CA ILE A 282 -13.33 -4.34 -16.40
C ILE A 282 -13.55 -5.80 -16.81
N PHE A 283 -12.78 -6.68 -16.21
CA PHE A 283 -12.88 -8.14 -16.35
C PHE A 283 -13.76 -8.77 -15.25
N ALA A 284 -13.53 -8.38 -14.00
CA ALA A 284 -14.26 -8.90 -12.84
C ALA A 284 -14.42 -7.85 -11.73
N VAL A 285 -15.42 -8.05 -10.88
CA VAL A 285 -15.73 -7.28 -9.68
C VAL A 285 -15.93 -8.25 -8.52
N THR A 286 -15.11 -8.11 -7.49
CA THR A 286 -15.18 -8.90 -6.25
C THR A 286 -15.80 -8.07 -5.14
N MET A 287 -16.90 -8.57 -4.55
CA MET A 287 -17.63 -7.90 -3.47
C MET A 287 -18.00 -8.90 -2.36
N ASP A 288 -18.42 -8.39 -1.20
CA ASP A 288 -18.94 -9.25 -0.13
C ASP A 288 -20.29 -9.91 -0.52
N ASN A 289 -20.76 -10.85 0.30
CA ASN A 289 -21.94 -11.65 -0.03
C ASN A 289 -23.27 -11.02 0.43
N ALA A 290 -23.31 -9.69 0.56
CA ALA A 290 -24.56 -8.97 0.84
C ALA A 290 -25.50 -9.03 -0.37
N SER A 291 -26.81 -9.17 -0.10
CA SER A 291 -27.84 -9.19 -1.17
C SER A 291 -27.87 -7.90 -1.98
N ALA A 292 -27.54 -6.77 -1.36
CA ALA A 292 -27.44 -5.47 -2.03
C ALA A 292 -26.40 -5.48 -3.16
N ASN A 293 -25.27 -6.19 -2.99
CA ASN A 293 -24.23 -6.27 -4.03
C ASN A 293 -24.68 -7.09 -5.23
N SER A 294 -25.48 -8.14 -5.00
CA SER A 294 -26.08 -8.91 -6.10
C SER A 294 -26.95 -7.99 -6.97
N ARG A 295 -27.79 -7.17 -6.32
CA ARG A 295 -28.61 -6.16 -6.99
C ARG A 295 -27.78 -5.08 -7.69
N ALA A 296 -26.69 -4.62 -7.07
CA ALA A 296 -25.77 -3.67 -7.67
C ALA A 296 -25.13 -4.22 -8.96
N MET A 297 -24.72 -5.49 -8.93
CA MET A 297 -24.12 -6.15 -10.08
C MET A 297 -25.10 -6.36 -11.24
N GLU A 298 -26.39 -6.56 -10.99
CA GLU A 298 -27.41 -6.57 -12.05
C GLU A 298 -27.48 -5.23 -12.81
N ILE A 299 -27.22 -4.11 -12.12
CA ILE A 299 -27.22 -2.76 -12.69
C ILE A 299 -25.91 -2.46 -13.41
N LEU A 300 -24.79 -2.91 -12.86
CA LEU A 300 -23.45 -2.64 -13.39
C LEU A 300 -23.08 -3.55 -14.58
N GLN A 301 -23.52 -4.82 -14.57
CA GLN A 301 -23.16 -5.81 -15.57
C GLN A 301 -23.42 -5.37 -17.03
N PRO A 302 -24.56 -4.72 -17.38
CA PRO A 302 -24.80 -4.23 -18.74
C PRO A 302 -23.86 -3.11 -19.18
N LEU A 303 -23.23 -2.40 -18.24
CA LEU A 303 -22.34 -1.26 -18.53
C LEU A 303 -20.92 -1.71 -18.87
N PHE A 304 -20.51 -2.89 -18.41
CA PHE A 304 -19.14 -3.38 -18.61
C PHE A 304 -19.01 -4.17 -19.91
N CYS A 305 -17.84 -4.08 -20.55
CA CYS A 305 -17.57 -4.87 -21.74
C CYS A 305 -17.47 -6.36 -21.38
N ILE A 306 -18.54 -7.11 -21.65
CA ILE A 306 -18.66 -8.55 -21.37
C ILE A 306 -17.89 -9.38 -22.42
N TYR A 307 -16.62 -9.08 -22.69
CA TYR A 307 -15.79 -9.99 -23.51
C TYR A 307 -15.44 -11.27 -22.74
N ALA A 308 -15.44 -11.22 -21.41
CA ALA A 308 -15.11 -12.33 -20.51
C ALA A 308 -16.30 -13.24 -20.11
N GLN A 309 -17.53 -12.94 -20.54
CA GLN A 309 -18.79 -13.56 -20.07
C GLN A 309 -19.22 -13.11 -18.67
N SER A 310 -20.54 -13.02 -18.47
CA SER A 310 -21.16 -12.57 -17.22
C SER A 310 -20.83 -13.44 -16.00
N PHE A 311 -20.54 -14.73 -16.19
CA PHE A 311 -20.26 -15.66 -15.09
C PHE A 311 -18.84 -15.51 -14.50
N LEU A 312 -17.94 -14.77 -15.17
CA LEU A 312 -16.63 -14.41 -14.61
C LEU A 312 -16.66 -13.02 -13.94
N LEU A 313 -17.68 -12.21 -14.25
CA LEU A 313 -17.74 -10.81 -13.88
C LEU A 313 -17.97 -10.58 -12.39
N HIS A 314 -18.87 -11.31 -11.74
CA HIS A 314 -19.17 -11.11 -10.32
C HIS A 314 -18.53 -12.23 -9.48
N GLN A 315 -17.67 -11.85 -8.54
CA GLN A 315 -17.09 -12.75 -7.55
C GLN A 315 -17.49 -12.38 -6.13
N HIS A 316 -17.79 -13.40 -5.34
CA HIS A 316 -18.01 -13.24 -3.91
C HIS A 316 -16.69 -13.35 -3.16
N CYS A 317 -16.49 -12.48 -2.17
CA CYS A 317 -15.31 -12.47 -1.32
C CYS A 317 -15.19 -13.79 -0.53
N ALA A 318 -14.13 -14.57 -0.80
CA ALA A 318 -13.88 -15.84 -0.11
C ALA A 318 -13.63 -15.65 1.39
N CYS A 319 -12.91 -14.60 1.81
CA CYS A 319 -12.67 -14.29 3.21
C CYS A 319 -13.98 -14.01 3.96
N HIS A 320 -14.91 -13.28 3.32
CA HIS A 320 -16.24 -13.03 3.90
C HIS A 320 -17.02 -14.35 4.04
N ILE A 321 -16.96 -15.23 3.03
CA ILE A 321 -17.59 -16.56 3.09
C ILE A 321 -17.03 -17.39 4.25
N ILE A 322 -15.70 -17.43 4.42
CA ILE A 322 -15.04 -18.14 5.53
C ILE A 322 -15.49 -17.55 6.87
N ASN A 323 -15.54 -16.22 6.99
CA ASN A 323 -16.05 -15.54 8.19
C ASN A 323 -17.51 -15.93 8.48
N LEU A 324 -18.38 -16.02 7.46
CA LEU A 324 -19.76 -16.48 7.62
C LEU A 324 -19.85 -17.93 8.08
N ILE A 325 -18.95 -18.81 7.61
CA ILE A 325 -18.84 -20.21 8.04
C ILE A 325 -18.50 -20.26 9.52
N VAL A 326 -17.44 -19.57 9.95
CA VAL A 326 -16.99 -19.51 11.34
C VAL A 326 -18.06 -18.90 12.25
N LYS A 327 -18.63 -17.75 11.87
CA LYS A 327 -19.73 -17.10 12.61
C LYS A 327 -20.95 -18.01 12.77
N CYS A 328 -21.26 -18.81 11.75
CA CYS A 328 -22.35 -19.78 11.84
C CYS A 328 -22.08 -20.84 12.90
N GLY A 329 -20.84 -21.34 13.00
CA GLY A 329 -20.42 -22.23 14.07
C GLY A 329 -20.54 -21.57 15.45
N PHE A 330 -19.98 -20.35 15.60
CA PHE A 330 -19.96 -19.63 16.87
C PHE A 330 -21.34 -19.27 17.42
N LYS A 331 -22.36 -19.09 16.59
CA LYS A 331 -23.75 -18.89 17.07
C LYS A 331 -24.21 -19.99 18.03
N ARG A 332 -23.74 -21.23 17.86
CA ARG A 332 -24.18 -22.36 18.70
C ARG A 332 -23.54 -22.37 20.09
N VAL A 333 -22.34 -21.82 20.19
CA VAL A 333 -21.57 -21.67 21.44
C VAL A 333 -21.63 -20.23 21.97
N ASN A 334 -22.52 -19.38 21.45
CA ASN A 334 -22.55 -17.97 21.82
C ASN A 334 -22.75 -17.76 23.32
N VAL A 335 -23.50 -18.65 23.99
CA VAL A 335 -23.66 -18.63 25.46
C VAL A 335 -22.32 -18.80 26.18
N HIS A 336 -21.47 -19.73 25.71
CA HIS A 336 -20.14 -19.95 26.25
C HIS A 336 -19.17 -18.82 25.87
N ILE A 337 -19.24 -18.31 24.64
CA ILE A 337 -18.45 -17.15 24.20
C ILE A 337 -18.79 -15.93 25.05
N ASP A 338 -20.06 -15.67 25.31
CA ASP A 338 -20.50 -14.55 26.12
C ASP A 338 -20.06 -14.71 27.59
N ALA A 339 -20.07 -15.93 28.13
CA ALA A 339 -19.51 -16.23 29.45
C ALA A 339 -17.98 -15.97 29.48
N VAL A 340 -17.24 -16.41 28.46
CA VAL A 340 -15.79 -16.14 28.32
C VAL A 340 -15.53 -14.65 28.16
N ARG A 341 -16.31 -13.92 27.36
CA ARG A 341 -16.20 -12.47 27.20
C ARG A 341 -16.46 -11.73 28.51
N GLN A 342 -17.46 -12.15 29.28
CA GLN A 342 -17.74 -11.61 30.61
C GLN A 342 -16.59 -11.90 31.59
N ALA A 343 -16.05 -13.12 31.57
CA ALA A 343 -14.88 -13.50 32.37
C ALA A 343 -13.64 -12.68 31.99
N ILE A 344 -13.35 -12.51 30.69
CA ILE A 344 -12.25 -11.67 30.20
C ILE A 344 -12.46 -10.22 30.64
N THR A 345 -13.67 -9.66 30.44
CA THR A 345 -14.00 -8.29 30.85
C THR A 345 -13.79 -8.10 32.36
N TRP A 346 -14.16 -9.08 33.18
CA TRP A 346 -13.94 -9.07 34.62
C TRP A 346 -12.45 -9.19 34.99
N LEU A 347 -11.71 -10.04 34.27
CA LEU A 347 -10.26 -10.25 34.43
C LEU A 347 -9.47 -8.99 34.08
N THR A 348 -9.79 -8.35 32.96
CA THR A 348 -9.11 -7.15 32.45
C THR A 348 -9.50 -5.88 33.19
N ALA A 349 -10.50 -5.93 34.08
CA ALA A 349 -10.93 -4.77 34.86
C ALA A 349 -9.87 -4.28 35.87
N SER A 350 -8.88 -5.10 36.24
CA SER A 350 -7.78 -4.63 37.11
C SER A 350 -6.48 -5.44 36.99
N ASN A 351 -5.35 -4.73 37.09
CA ASN A 351 -4.02 -5.34 37.07
C ASN A 351 -3.79 -6.44 38.14
N PRO A 352 -4.32 -6.33 39.38
CA PRO A 352 -4.21 -7.41 40.37
C PRO A 352 -4.92 -8.70 39.97
N ARG A 353 -6.08 -8.63 39.30
CA ARG A 353 -6.82 -9.82 38.83
C ARG A 353 -6.03 -10.57 37.75
N ILE A 354 -5.42 -9.82 36.83
CA ILE A 354 -4.52 -10.38 35.81
C ILE A 354 -3.33 -11.08 36.47
N ALA A 355 -2.71 -10.47 37.49
CA ALA A 355 -1.58 -11.07 38.19
C ALA A 355 -1.96 -12.34 38.97
N GLN A 356 -3.14 -12.37 39.60
CA GLN A 356 -3.63 -13.52 40.34
C GLN A 356 -4.01 -14.68 39.42
N TRP A 357 -4.64 -14.38 38.28
CA TRP A 357 -4.93 -15.37 37.24
C TRP A 357 -3.66 -15.97 36.64
N LYS A 358 -2.65 -15.13 36.34
CA LYS A 358 -1.33 -15.63 35.88
C LYS A 358 -0.70 -16.60 36.88
N ARG A 359 -0.77 -16.30 38.19
CA ARG A 359 -0.27 -17.21 39.25
C ARG A 359 -1.06 -18.51 39.30
N TYR A 360 -2.38 -18.46 39.14
CA TYR A 360 -3.24 -19.64 39.06
C TYR A 360 -2.87 -20.50 37.85
N CYS A 361 -2.82 -19.95 36.65
CA CYS A 361 -2.44 -20.71 35.44
C CYS A 361 -1.03 -21.34 35.55
N CYS A 362 -0.06 -20.61 36.11
CA CYS A 362 1.27 -21.16 36.37
C CYS A 362 1.28 -22.30 37.40
N ALA A 363 0.34 -22.31 38.35
CA ALA A 363 0.20 -23.37 39.35
C ALA A 363 -0.58 -24.59 38.80
N SER A 364 -1.47 -24.38 37.82
CA SER A 364 -2.38 -25.41 37.30
C SER A 364 -1.80 -26.25 36.15
N GLY A 365 -0.76 -25.80 35.46
CA GLY A 365 0.05 -26.64 34.54
C GLY A 365 -0.62 -27.20 33.28
N GLU A 366 -1.87 -26.85 32.96
CA GLU A 366 -2.65 -27.49 31.89
C GLU A 366 -2.72 -26.64 30.61
N PRO A 367 -2.24 -27.14 29.46
CA PRO A 367 -2.56 -26.59 28.14
C PRO A 367 -3.87 -27.19 27.61
N PRO A 368 -4.72 -26.41 26.93
CA PRO A 368 -6.00 -26.90 26.46
C PRO A 368 -5.85 -27.79 25.21
N GLN A 369 -6.40 -29.00 25.26
CA GLN A 369 -6.53 -29.93 24.13
C GLN A 369 -7.94 -29.84 23.53
N TYR A 370 -8.05 -29.71 22.20
CA TYR A 370 -9.29 -29.28 21.53
C TYR A 370 -9.88 -30.29 20.52
N GLU A 371 -9.27 -31.46 20.32
CA GLU A 371 -9.62 -32.27 19.14
C GLU A 371 -10.83 -33.21 19.28
N ASN A 372 -11.37 -33.46 20.49
CA ASN A 372 -12.49 -34.40 20.69
C ASN A 372 -13.55 -33.91 21.69
N ASP A 373 -13.86 -32.61 21.69
CA ASP A 373 -14.83 -32.02 22.62
C ASP A 373 -16.29 -32.18 22.12
N ASP A 374 -17.14 -32.81 22.94
CA ASP A 374 -18.58 -33.01 22.69
C ASP A 374 -19.35 -31.68 22.50
N LEU A 375 -18.84 -30.56 23.04
CA LEU A 375 -19.39 -29.22 22.85
C LEU A 375 -19.02 -28.63 21.48
N LEU A 376 -17.91 -29.05 20.88
CA LEU A 376 -17.42 -28.55 19.59
C LEU A 376 -17.98 -29.33 18.40
N MET A 377 -18.39 -30.59 18.59
CA MET A 377 -19.00 -31.39 17.52
C MET A 377 -20.21 -30.72 16.84
N PRO A 378 -21.17 -30.09 17.56
CA PRO A 378 -22.24 -29.31 16.95
C PRO A 378 -21.76 -28.07 16.17
N VAL A 379 -20.64 -27.47 16.58
CA VAL A 379 -20.02 -26.32 15.91
C VAL A 379 -19.42 -26.77 14.57
N VAL A 380 -18.61 -27.82 14.60
CA VAL A 380 -17.97 -28.41 13.41
C VAL A 380 -19.01 -28.86 12.38
N PHE A 381 -20.10 -29.50 12.81
CA PHE A 381 -21.18 -29.90 11.91
C PHE A 381 -21.81 -28.70 11.17
N ASN A 382 -22.13 -27.62 11.89
CA ASN A 382 -22.73 -26.43 11.28
C ASN A 382 -21.75 -25.68 10.36
N MET A 383 -20.48 -25.61 10.75
CA MET A 383 -19.43 -25.07 9.88
C MET A 383 -19.31 -25.90 8.60
N LYS A 384 -19.34 -27.24 8.69
CA LYS A 384 -19.32 -28.13 7.53
C LYS A 384 -20.54 -27.93 6.62
N GLN A 385 -21.75 -27.83 7.17
CA GLN A 385 -22.96 -27.54 6.37
C GLN A 385 -22.87 -26.18 5.66
N LYS A 386 -22.35 -25.16 6.35
CA LYS A 386 -22.18 -23.83 5.76
C LYS A 386 -21.06 -23.80 4.71
N TYR A 387 -19.98 -24.54 4.93
CA TYR A 387 -18.92 -24.76 3.94
C TYR A 387 -19.51 -25.38 2.67
N LEU A 388 -20.24 -26.49 2.80
CA LEU A 388 -20.89 -27.15 1.67
C LEU A 388 -21.87 -26.20 0.96
N LYS A 389 -22.60 -25.35 1.67
CA LYS A 389 -23.48 -24.35 1.05
C LYS A 389 -22.75 -23.42 0.07
N TYR A 390 -21.52 -23.02 0.37
CA TYR A 390 -20.79 -22.02 -0.44
C TYR A 390 -19.72 -22.61 -1.35
N TRP A 391 -19.14 -23.75 -0.99
CA TRP A 391 -17.99 -24.34 -1.66
C TRP A 391 -18.28 -25.66 -2.37
N LYS A 392 -19.49 -26.22 -2.21
CA LYS A 392 -19.92 -27.34 -3.05
C LYS A 392 -19.91 -26.93 -4.52
N ASP A 393 -20.47 -25.77 -4.83
CA ASP A 393 -20.50 -25.22 -6.18
C ASP A 393 -19.27 -24.31 -6.35
N ILE A 394 -18.20 -24.86 -6.94
CA ILE A 394 -16.93 -24.16 -7.10
C ILE A 394 -17.10 -23.04 -8.15
N PRO A 395 -16.75 -21.78 -7.84
CA PRO A 395 -16.77 -20.69 -8.81
C PRO A 395 -15.94 -21.02 -10.06
N MET A 396 -16.50 -20.77 -11.24
CA MET A 396 -15.87 -21.08 -12.53
C MET A 396 -14.49 -20.43 -12.68
N LEU A 397 -14.34 -19.23 -12.13
CA LEU A 397 -13.09 -18.48 -12.13
C LEU A 397 -11.95 -19.23 -11.44
N TYR A 398 -12.21 -19.89 -10.31
CA TYR A 398 -11.17 -20.65 -9.60
C TYR A 398 -10.70 -21.85 -10.41
N SER A 399 -11.64 -22.51 -11.09
CA SER A 399 -11.33 -23.59 -12.01
C SER A 399 -10.49 -23.10 -13.19
N PHE A 400 -10.80 -21.92 -13.74
CA PHE A 400 -10.02 -21.32 -14.82
C PHE A 400 -8.61 -20.94 -14.37
N ALA A 401 -8.49 -20.28 -13.22
CA ALA A 401 -7.20 -19.91 -12.62
C ALA A 401 -6.34 -21.16 -12.35
N PHE A 402 -6.94 -22.24 -11.85
CA PHE A 402 -6.24 -23.50 -11.63
C PHE A 402 -5.77 -24.15 -12.93
N ILE A 403 -6.62 -24.16 -13.96
CA ILE A 403 -6.25 -24.70 -15.28
C ILE A 403 -5.12 -23.89 -15.92
N LEU A 404 -5.09 -22.58 -15.68
CA LEU A 404 -4.04 -21.67 -16.15
C LEU A 404 -2.76 -21.73 -15.31
N ASP A 405 -2.75 -22.43 -14.17
CA ASP A 405 -1.51 -22.77 -13.48
C ASP A 405 -0.82 -23.93 -14.24
N PRO A 406 0.40 -23.71 -14.78
CA PRO A 406 1.10 -24.71 -15.58
C PRO A 406 1.50 -25.97 -14.79
N ARG A 407 1.41 -25.96 -13.45
CA ARG A 407 1.59 -27.14 -12.58
C ARG A 407 0.34 -28.00 -12.48
N GLY A 408 -0.84 -27.38 -12.55
CA GLY A 408 -2.13 -28.04 -12.42
C GLY A 408 -2.69 -28.51 -13.76
N LYS A 409 -3.00 -27.54 -14.65
CA LYS A 409 -3.70 -27.77 -15.93
C LYS A 409 -4.98 -28.60 -15.76
N LEU A 410 -5.59 -29.06 -16.87
CA LEU A 410 -6.81 -29.88 -16.82
C LEU A 410 -6.62 -31.21 -16.09
N ARG A 411 -5.44 -31.85 -16.21
CA ARG A 411 -5.20 -33.15 -15.59
C ARG A 411 -5.12 -33.05 -14.06
N GLY A 412 -4.39 -32.05 -13.55
CA GLY A 412 -4.37 -31.76 -12.11
C GLY A 412 -5.73 -31.34 -11.59
N PHE A 413 -6.49 -30.57 -12.40
CA PHE A 413 -7.83 -30.14 -12.03
C PHE A 413 -8.78 -31.33 -11.84
N LEU A 414 -8.78 -32.29 -12.78
CA LEU A 414 -9.57 -33.52 -12.65
C LEU A 414 -9.21 -34.30 -11.38
N ASN A 415 -7.91 -34.42 -11.07
CA ASN A 415 -7.45 -35.12 -9.88
C ASN A 415 -7.93 -34.43 -8.59
N ILE A 416 -7.83 -33.10 -8.50
CA ILE A 416 -8.31 -32.34 -7.34
C ILE A 416 -9.83 -32.46 -7.19
N LEU A 417 -10.58 -32.40 -8.29
CA LEU A 417 -12.03 -32.60 -8.23
C LEU A 417 -12.41 -33.99 -7.73
N SER A 418 -11.65 -35.04 -8.10
CA SER A 418 -11.85 -36.38 -7.55
C SER A 418 -11.59 -36.40 -6.05
N LEU A 419 -10.45 -35.84 -5.60
CA LEU A 419 -10.09 -35.81 -4.18
C LEU A 419 -11.11 -35.03 -3.33
N ILE A 420 -11.50 -33.84 -3.79
CA ILE A 420 -12.52 -33.04 -3.11
C ILE A 420 -13.85 -33.80 -3.12
N GLY A 421 -14.25 -34.35 -4.27
CA GLY A 421 -15.46 -35.13 -4.44
C GLY A 421 -15.57 -36.30 -3.47
N ASP A 422 -14.47 -37.01 -3.23
CA ASP A 422 -14.39 -38.10 -2.26
C ASP A 422 -14.55 -37.59 -0.82
N ILE A 423 -13.95 -36.45 -0.47
CA ILE A 423 -14.01 -35.86 0.88
C ILE A 423 -15.41 -35.35 1.21
N ILE A 424 -16.06 -34.67 0.26
CA ILE A 424 -17.36 -34.04 0.48
C ILE A 424 -18.55 -34.88 0.00
N ASN A 425 -18.28 -36.05 -0.60
CA ASN A 425 -19.24 -36.96 -1.20
C ASN A 425 -20.13 -36.28 -2.27
N VAL A 426 -19.49 -35.61 -3.24
CA VAL A 426 -20.14 -34.94 -4.38
C VAL A 426 -19.46 -35.36 -5.68
N ASP A 427 -20.24 -35.74 -6.69
CA ASP A 427 -19.72 -36.04 -8.02
C ASP A 427 -19.51 -34.75 -8.83
N TYR A 428 -18.26 -34.52 -9.24
CA TYR A 428 -17.83 -33.38 -10.04
C TYR A 428 -17.61 -33.71 -11.53
N SER A 429 -17.99 -34.90 -11.99
CA SER A 429 -17.79 -35.35 -13.38
C SER A 429 -18.45 -34.43 -14.42
N THR A 430 -19.71 -34.05 -14.18
CA THR A 430 -20.47 -33.11 -15.02
C THR A 430 -19.90 -31.70 -14.94
N TYR A 431 -19.55 -31.25 -13.73
CA TYR A 431 -18.92 -29.95 -13.51
C TYR A 431 -17.59 -29.83 -14.27
N TYR A 432 -16.75 -30.86 -14.26
CA TYR A 432 -15.50 -30.89 -15.03
C TYR A 432 -15.74 -30.73 -16.53
N ALA A 433 -16.74 -31.44 -17.08
CA ALA A 433 -17.10 -31.32 -18.49
C ALA A 433 -17.60 -29.91 -18.85
N ASP A 434 -18.41 -29.32 -17.98
CA ASP A 434 -18.92 -27.96 -18.13
C ASP A 434 -17.81 -26.91 -18.08
N VAL A 435 -16.90 -27.01 -17.09
CA VAL A 435 -15.72 -26.14 -16.96
C VAL A 435 -14.88 -26.22 -18.22
N LYS A 436 -14.55 -27.44 -18.67
CA LYS A 436 -13.76 -27.65 -19.89
C LYS A 436 -14.44 -26.96 -21.07
N THR A 437 -15.73 -27.22 -21.30
CA THR A 437 -16.48 -26.63 -22.42
C THR A 437 -16.47 -25.11 -22.38
N LYS A 438 -16.77 -24.51 -21.21
CA LYS A 438 -16.76 -23.06 -21.03
C LYS A 438 -15.37 -22.45 -21.18
N PHE A 439 -14.31 -23.16 -20.77
CA PHE A 439 -12.94 -22.70 -20.93
C PHE A 439 -12.58 -22.55 -22.42
N TYR A 440 -12.90 -23.56 -23.24
CA TYR A 440 -12.73 -23.48 -24.70
C TYR A 440 -13.60 -22.37 -25.32
N GLU A 441 -14.83 -22.18 -24.84
CA GLU A 441 -15.72 -21.11 -25.33
C GLU A 441 -15.13 -19.72 -25.06
N VAL A 442 -14.66 -19.47 -23.84
CA VAL A 442 -14.04 -18.20 -23.46
C VAL A 442 -12.75 -17.98 -24.25
N PHE A 443 -11.89 -19.00 -24.36
CA PHE A 443 -10.67 -18.89 -25.16
C PHE A 443 -10.96 -18.52 -26.62
N ARG A 444 -11.98 -19.13 -27.23
CA ARG A 444 -12.41 -18.79 -28.59
C ARG A 444 -12.82 -17.32 -28.73
N LYS A 445 -13.46 -16.73 -27.72
CA LYS A 445 -13.79 -15.30 -27.73
C LYS A 445 -12.53 -14.42 -27.66
N TYR A 446 -11.55 -14.82 -26.85
CA TYR A 446 -10.25 -14.14 -26.81
C TYR A 446 -9.53 -14.24 -28.15
N GLU A 447 -9.56 -15.41 -28.81
CA GLU A 447 -9.02 -15.56 -30.15
C GLU A 447 -9.68 -14.60 -31.13
N LEU A 448 -11.01 -14.52 -31.16
CA LEU A 448 -11.76 -13.59 -32.02
C LEU A 448 -11.39 -12.11 -31.76
N LYS A 449 -11.16 -11.74 -30.49
CA LYS A 449 -10.81 -10.37 -30.10
C LYS A 449 -9.37 -10.02 -30.48
N PHE A 450 -8.43 -10.95 -30.33
CA PHE A 450 -6.99 -10.70 -30.45
C PHE A 450 -6.36 -11.32 -31.72
N GLN A 451 -7.15 -11.56 -32.78
CA GLN A 451 -6.67 -12.19 -34.03
C GLN A 451 -5.46 -11.48 -34.68
N GLY A 452 -5.30 -10.17 -34.45
CA GLY A 452 -4.21 -9.35 -34.99
C GLY A 452 -2.89 -9.40 -34.23
N ASP A 453 -2.87 -9.92 -33.00
CA ASP A 453 -1.68 -9.92 -32.11
C ASP A 453 -0.75 -11.13 -32.32
N ARG A 454 -0.89 -11.84 -33.45
CA ARG A 454 -0.01 -12.96 -33.81
C ARG A 454 1.38 -12.45 -34.19
N LEU A 455 2.21 -12.15 -33.19
CA LEU A 455 3.64 -11.89 -33.41
C LEU A 455 4.28 -13.12 -34.08
N GLN A 456 5.16 -12.89 -35.06
CA GLN A 456 5.82 -13.97 -35.81
C GLN A 456 6.55 -14.94 -34.87
N ARG A 457 6.15 -16.21 -34.92
CA ARG A 457 6.69 -17.35 -34.17
C ARG A 457 8.20 -17.54 -34.44
N PRO A 458 9.09 -17.45 -33.45
CA PRO A 458 10.39 -18.11 -33.53
C PRO A 458 10.22 -19.62 -33.31
N PRO A 459 11.11 -20.47 -33.88
CA PRO A 459 11.00 -21.93 -33.77
C PRO A 459 11.06 -22.38 -32.30
N PRO A 460 10.37 -23.49 -31.94
CA PRO A 460 10.31 -23.97 -30.57
C PRO A 460 11.71 -24.29 -30.04
N VAL A 461 12.04 -23.75 -28.87
CA VAL A 461 13.25 -24.11 -28.13
C VAL A 461 13.00 -25.47 -27.47
N PRO A 462 13.85 -26.49 -27.69
CA PRO A 462 13.71 -27.78 -27.02
C PRO A 462 13.82 -27.59 -25.50
N ALA A 463 12.82 -28.09 -24.75
CA ALA A 463 12.87 -28.13 -23.30
C ALA A 463 14.11 -28.92 -22.84
N ALA A 464 15.03 -28.24 -22.17
CA ALA A 464 16.20 -28.86 -21.58
C ALA A 464 15.76 -29.69 -20.36
N GLY A 465 15.78 -31.00 -20.51
CA GLY A 465 15.51 -31.94 -19.42
C GLY A 465 16.59 -31.94 -18.34
N LYS A 466 16.16 -32.29 -17.11
CA LYS A 466 16.84 -32.95 -15.97
C LYS A 466 15.91 -32.72 -14.75
N ASN A 467 15.49 -33.68 -13.93
CA ASN A 467 15.95 -35.02 -13.62
C ASN A 467 14.74 -35.97 -13.41
N LYS A 468 14.83 -37.15 -14.04
CA LYS A 468 13.98 -38.32 -13.79
C LYS A 468 14.62 -39.11 -12.64
N LEU A 469 13.96 -39.22 -11.48
CA LEU A 469 13.67 -40.49 -10.80
C LEU A 469 13.02 -40.22 -9.42
N GLN A 470 12.10 -41.12 -9.04
CA GLN A 470 11.36 -41.23 -7.76
C GLN A 470 10.05 -40.45 -7.61
N TRP A 471 9.01 -40.88 -8.33
CA TRP A 471 7.61 -40.77 -7.88
C TRP A 471 6.76 -41.96 -8.41
N SER A 472 7.32 -43.18 -8.38
CA SER A 472 6.60 -44.41 -8.80
C SER A 472 5.38 -44.75 -7.93
N ARG A 473 5.16 -44.04 -6.83
CA ARG A 473 4.05 -44.27 -5.89
C ARG A 473 2.81 -43.39 -6.10
N ILE A 474 2.85 -42.36 -6.94
CA ILE A 474 1.66 -41.54 -7.30
C ILE A 474 1.06 -41.98 -8.66
N TRP A 475 1.83 -42.67 -9.50
CA TRP A 475 1.45 -42.94 -10.90
C TRP A 475 0.99 -44.37 -11.21
N GLY A 476 0.60 -45.17 -10.23
CA GLY A 476 -0.11 -46.44 -10.44
C GLY A 476 0.50 -47.34 -11.54
N GLY A 477 1.75 -47.76 -11.36
CA GLY A 477 2.39 -48.69 -12.29
C GLY A 477 2.34 -50.12 -11.78
N SER A 478 1.38 -50.93 -12.24
CA SER A 478 1.61 -52.38 -12.34
C SER A 478 2.64 -52.59 -13.44
N SER A 479 3.83 -53.05 -13.04
CA SER A 479 4.91 -53.42 -13.92
C SER A 479 4.52 -54.64 -14.76
N SER A 480 4.28 -54.45 -16.06
CA SER A 480 4.50 -55.49 -17.06
C SER A 480 5.32 -54.91 -18.21
N SER A 481 6.60 -55.24 -18.14
CA SER A 481 7.59 -55.14 -19.21
C SER A 481 7.10 -55.82 -20.48
N HIS A 482 7.14 -55.16 -21.64
CA HIS A 482 7.56 -55.75 -22.92
C HIS A 482 8.15 -54.64 -23.80
N GLY A 483 9.44 -54.78 -24.10
CA GLY A 483 10.19 -53.87 -24.95
C GLY A 483 9.93 -54.09 -26.44
N GLY A 484 10.24 -53.05 -27.21
CA GLY A 484 10.25 -53.10 -28.68
C GLY A 484 10.68 -51.75 -29.22
N GLY A 485 11.99 -51.57 -29.41
CA GLY A 485 12.54 -50.41 -30.10
C GLY A 485 12.44 -50.56 -31.62
N THR A 486 12.15 -49.47 -32.31
CA THR A 486 12.49 -49.29 -33.72
C THR A 486 12.82 -47.83 -34.01
N SER A 487 13.96 -47.64 -34.64
CA SER A 487 14.60 -46.39 -35.04
C SER A 487 13.98 -45.77 -36.31
N SER A 488 13.87 -44.43 -36.28
CA SER A 488 14.04 -43.45 -37.36
C SER A 488 13.47 -43.73 -38.76
N SER A 489 12.55 -42.87 -39.17
CA SER A 489 12.52 -42.33 -40.54
C SER A 489 12.17 -40.84 -40.48
N ALA A 490 13.16 -40.00 -40.79
CA ALA A 490 12.98 -38.57 -41.01
C ALA A 490 12.10 -38.38 -42.25
N ALA A 491 10.91 -37.83 -42.06
CA ALA A 491 10.06 -37.36 -43.14
C ALA A 491 10.13 -35.83 -43.16
N SER A 492 10.85 -35.32 -44.14
CA SER A 492 10.71 -33.96 -44.66
C SER A 492 9.26 -33.76 -45.08
N GLY A 493 8.61 -32.71 -44.60
CA GLY A 493 7.22 -32.43 -44.98
C GLY A 493 6.72 -31.11 -44.40
N ASP A 494 6.66 -30.11 -45.28
CA ASP A 494 5.75 -28.97 -45.30
C ASP A 494 5.40 -28.27 -43.99
N ALA A 495 5.82 -27.01 -43.90
CA ALA A 495 5.26 -26.01 -43.01
C ALA A 495 3.77 -25.79 -43.33
N ARG A 496 2.91 -26.68 -42.82
CA ARG A 496 1.48 -26.41 -42.72
C ARG A 496 1.29 -25.25 -41.75
N SER A 497 0.46 -24.28 -42.14
CA SER A 497 -0.07 -23.27 -41.24
C SER A 497 -0.90 -23.97 -40.16
N HIS A 498 -0.36 -23.97 -38.95
CA HIS A 498 -0.93 -24.59 -37.76
C HIS A 498 -2.10 -23.74 -37.23
N GLY A 499 -3.19 -24.39 -36.80
CA GLY A 499 -4.54 -23.82 -36.70
C GLY A 499 -4.89 -23.16 -35.35
N PRO A 500 -6.05 -22.48 -35.23
CA PRO A 500 -6.46 -21.67 -34.07
C PRO A 500 -6.65 -22.44 -32.74
N ALA A 501 -7.21 -23.66 -32.77
CA ALA A 501 -7.39 -24.51 -31.58
C ALA A 501 -6.08 -25.10 -31.02
N GLU A 502 -4.96 -24.83 -31.67
CA GLU A 502 -3.68 -25.47 -31.39
C GLU A 502 -2.94 -24.82 -30.22
N GLU A 503 -3.08 -23.51 -29.98
CA GLU A 503 -2.41 -22.83 -28.86
C GLU A 503 -2.87 -23.39 -27.51
N LEU A 504 -4.18 -23.43 -27.29
CA LEU A 504 -4.78 -23.98 -26.08
C LEU A 504 -4.51 -25.48 -25.95
N SER A 505 -4.65 -26.24 -27.03
CA SER A 505 -4.37 -27.69 -27.01
C SER A 505 -2.88 -27.95 -26.70
N ASN A 506 -1.96 -27.20 -27.30
CA ASN A 506 -0.53 -27.29 -27.01
C ASN A 506 -0.21 -26.98 -25.55
N TYR A 507 -0.85 -25.98 -24.95
CA TYR A 507 -0.70 -25.69 -23.53
C TYR A 507 -1.19 -26.85 -22.66
N LEU A 508 -2.40 -27.35 -22.93
CA LEU A 508 -3.03 -28.41 -22.15
C LEU A 508 -2.34 -29.77 -22.29
N ASP A 509 -1.81 -30.08 -23.48
CA ASP A 509 -1.12 -31.32 -23.79
C ASP A 509 0.36 -31.29 -23.41
N SER A 510 0.94 -30.10 -23.22
CA SER A 510 2.32 -29.97 -22.73
C SER A 510 2.45 -30.50 -21.31
N ASP A 511 3.62 -31.05 -20.98
CA ASP A 511 3.91 -31.57 -19.65
C ASP A 511 3.67 -30.48 -18.57
N ALA A 512 3.06 -30.88 -17.46
CA ALA A 512 2.92 -30.01 -16.30
C ALA A 512 4.30 -29.75 -15.67
N ILE A 513 4.53 -28.51 -15.24
CA ILE A 513 5.80 -28.13 -14.61
C ILE A 513 5.92 -28.83 -13.26
N ARG A 514 7.07 -29.46 -13.04
CA ARG A 514 7.40 -30.23 -11.83
C ARG A 514 8.30 -29.45 -10.87
N HIS A 515 8.07 -28.14 -10.74
CA HIS A 515 8.80 -27.30 -9.80
C HIS A 515 8.04 -27.29 -8.47
N GLU A 516 8.60 -27.96 -7.46
CA GLU A 516 8.06 -28.12 -6.10
C GLU A 516 8.50 -27.01 -5.14
N THR A 517 9.19 -25.97 -5.63
CA THR A 517 9.69 -24.91 -4.76
C THR A 517 8.60 -23.88 -4.46
N SER A 518 8.55 -23.40 -3.22
CA SER A 518 7.59 -22.40 -2.72
C SER A 518 7.72 -21.03 -3.40
N ASP A 519 8.74 -20.81 -4.21
CA ASP A 519 9.06 -19.57 -4.92
C ASP A 519 8.54 -19.51 -6.37
N PHE A 520 7.79 -20.53 -6.84
CA PHE A 520 7.27 -20.53 -8.21
C PHE A 520 6.36 -19.32 -8.49
N ASN A 521 6.78 -18.47 -9.42
CA ASN A 521 6.01 -17.31 -9.86
C ASN A 521 5.21 -17.63 -11.14
N VAL A 522 3.91 -17.83 -10.98
CA VAL A 522 2.98 -18.11 -12.09
C VAL A 522 2.93 -16.97 -13.13
N LEU A 523 3.00 -15.72 -12.70
CA LEU A 523 2.99 -14.55 -13.60
C LEU A 523 4.30 -14.46 -14.37
N GLY A 524 5.42 -14.73 -13.71
CA GLY A 524 6.73 -14.84 -14.34
C GLY A 524 6.74 -15.91 -15.44
N TRP A 525 6.17 -17.09 -15.16
CA TRP A 525 6.05 -18.15 -16.16
C TRP A 525 5.25 -17.71 -17.38
N TRP A 526 4.08 -17.09 -17.18
CA TRP A 526 3.26 -16.61 -18.30
C TRP A 526 3.94 -15.48 -19.08
N ASN A 527 4.71 -14.62 -18.42
CA ASN A 527 5.53 -13.60 -19.09
C ASN A 527 6.57 -14.24 -20.03
N ASP A 528 7.29 -15.26 -19.55
CA ASP A 528 8.31 -15.97 -20.31
C ASP A 528 7.70 -16.72 -21.51
N HIS A 529 6.44 -17.15 -21.39
CA HIS A 529 5.76 -17.95 -22.41
C HIS A 529 4.75 -17.15 -23.25
N LYS A 530 4.63 -15.83 -23.06
CA LYS A 530 3.67 -14.98 -23.80
C LYS A 530 3.88 -14.98 -25.31
N MET A 531 5.10 -15.27 -25.79
CA MET A 531 5.39 -15.40 -27.22
C MET A 531 4.95 -16.77 -27.78
N SER A 532 4.97 -17.80 -26.93
CA SER A 532 4.50 -19.16 -27.29
C SER A 532 2.97 -19.26 -27.20
N TYR A 533 2.37 -18.47 -26.31
CA TYR A 533 0.94 -18.46 -26.01
C TYR A 533 0.37 -17.01 -26.04
N PRO A 534 0.37 -16.31 -27.19
CA PRO A 534 0.07 -14.88 -27.28
C PRO A 534 -1.38 -14.48 -27.00
N VAL A 535 -2.34 -15.40 -27.14
CA VAL A 535 -3.75 -15.16 -26.82
C VAL A 535 -4.06 -15.70 -25.43
N LEU A 536 -3.58 -16.90 -25.11
CA LEU A 536 -3.83 -17.56 -23.84
C LEU A 536 -3.13 -16.84 -22.69
N SER A 537 -1.96 -16.21 -22.91
CA SER A 537 -1.31 -15.38 -21.89
C SER A 537 -2.14 -14.14 -21.53
N LYS A 538 -2.94 -13.60 -22.46
CA LYS A 538 -3.86 -12.49 -22.17
C LYS A 538 -5.04 -12.98 -21.30
N LEU A 539 -5.62 -14.13 -21.64
CA LEU A 539 -6.63 -14.77 -20.80
C LEU A 539 -6.07 -15.10 -19.41
N ALA A 540 -4.82 -15.58 -19.34
CA ALA A 540 -4.13 -15.85 -18.09
C ALA A 540 -3.96 -14.58 -17.25
N ARG A 541 -3.49 -13.49 -17.88
CA ARG A 541 -3.34 -12.18 -17.23
C ARG A 541 -4.67 -11.71 -16.66
N ASP A 542 -5.75 -11.77 -17.44
CA ASP A 542 -7.07 -11.29 -17.02
C ASP A 542 -7.66 -12.13 -15.87
N VAL A 543 -7.57 -13.47 -15.96
CA VAL A 543 -8.07 -14.39 -14.93
C VAL A 543 -7.26 -14.32 -13.63
N LEU A 544 -5.93 -14.30 -13.73
CA LEU A 544 -5.04 -14.30 -12.54
C LEU A 544 -4.99 -12.95 -11.83
N THR A 545 -5.45 -11.88 -12.48
CA THR A 545 -5.62 -10.56 -11.87
C THR A 545 -6.75 -10.53 -10.84
N VAL A 546 -7.75 -11.43 -10.95
CA VAL A 546 -8.95 -11.33 -10.11
C VAL A 546 -8.64 -11.69 -8.67
N PRO A 547 -8.79 -10.74 -7.71
CA PRO A 547 -8.58 -11.04 -6.31
C PRO A 547 -9.70 -11.93 -5.78
N VAL A 548 -9.30 -12.96 -5.02
CA VAL A 548 -10.22 -13.91 -4.36
C VAL A 548 -11.04 -13.27 -3.23
N SER A 549 -10.65 -12.07 -2.78
CA SER A 549 -11.16 -11.43 -1.58
C SER A 549 -11.23 -9.90 -1.71
N SER A 550 -12.19 -9.27 -1.02
CA SER A 550 -12.28 -7.83 -0.83
C SER A 550 -11.29 -7.29 0.23
N VAL A 551 -10.36 -8.11 0.75
CA VAL A 551 -9.32 -7.67 1.73
C VAL A 551 -8.52 -6.46 1.25
N SER A 552 -8.39 -6.25 -0.06
CA SER A 552 -7.77 -5.05 -0.62
C SER A 552 -8.51 -3.76 -0.23
N SER A 553 -9.83 -3.82 -0.14
CA SER A 553 -10.71 -2.79 0.42
C SER A 553 -10.57 -2.69 1.95
N GLU A 554 -10.49 -3.83 2.67
CA GLU A 554 -10.26 -3.83 4.13
C GLU A 554 -8.91 -3.21 4.54
N SER A 555 -7.88 -3.41 3.73
CA SER A 555 -6.57 -2.75 3.87
C SER A 555 -6.70 -1.24 3.70
N ALA A 556 -7.47 -0.78 2.70
CA ALA A 556 -7.77 0.63 2.51
C ALA A 556 -8.55 1.21 3.71
N PHE A 557 -9.47 0.44 4.30
CA PHE A 557 -10.20 0.84 5.51
C PHE A 557 -9.33 0.84 6.76
N SER A 558 -8.37 -0.07 6.89
CA SER A 558 -7.42 -0.08 8.00
C SER A 558 -6.53 1.17 7.97
N LEU A 559 -6.08 1.56 6.78
CA LEU A 559 -5.40 2.84 6.55
C LEU A 559 -6.32 4.03 6.86
N CYS A 560 -7.55 4.01 6.34
CA CYS A 560 -8.55 5.05 6.58
C CYS A 560 -8.89 5.19 8.07
N GLY A 561 -9.02 4.10 8.82
CA GLY A 561 -9.29 4.12 10.26
C GLY A 561 -8.20 4.78 11.08
N ARG A 562 -6.94 4.77 10.62
CA ARG A 562 -5.83 5.55 11.22
C ARG A 562 -5.93 7.05 10.88
N ILE A 563 -6.49 7.36 9.71
CA ILE A 563 -6.73 8.75 9.28
C ILE A 563 -7.93 9.34 10.05
N ILE A 564 -9.00 8.57 10.24
CA ILE A 564 -10.21 8.91 11.01
C ILE A 564 -10.05 8.42 12.47
N GLU A 565 -9.02 8.92 13.18
CA GLU A 565 -8.83 8.66 14.60
C GLU A 565 -9.52 9.76 15.46
N ASP A 566 -9.75 9.51 16.76
CA ASP A 566 -10.45 10.45 17.69
C ASP A 566 -9.83 11.86 17.73
N ARG A 567 -8.55 12.02 17.33
CA ARG A 567 -7.86 13.31 17.20
C ARG A 567 -8.11 14.04 15.88
N ARG A 568 -8.88 13.46 14.93
CA ARG A 568 -9.10 13.92 13.54
C ARG A 568 -10.55 13.85 13.07
N THR A 569 -11.51 13.92 13.98
CA THR A 569 -12.95 13.82 13.69
C THR A 569 -13.56 14.98 12.86
N SER A 570 -12.76 15.96 12.43
CA SER A 570 -13.22 17.12 11.64
C SER A 570 -12.70 17.15 10.19
N LEU A 571 -12.15 16.04 9.67
CA LEU A 571 -11.79 15.95 8.26
C LEU A 571 -13.06 15.72 7.43
N SER A 572 -13.19 16.43 6.31
CA SER A 572 -14.26 16.12 5.34
C SER A 572 -13.92 14.84 4.58
N SER A 573 -14.94 14.14 4.09
CA SER A 573 -14.79 12.93 3.25
C SER A 573 -13.75 13.12 2.14
N ASP A 574 -13.78 14.24 1.41
CA ASP A 574 -12.82 14.54 0.34
C ASP A 574 -11.37 14.53 0.83
N HIS A 575 -11.09 15.08 2.01
CA HIS A 575 -9.73 15.09 2.56
C HIS A 575 -9.29 13.71 3.02
N VAL A 576 -10.22 12.87 3.48
CA VAL A 576 -9.95 11.48 3.84
C VAL A 576 -9.59 10.68 2.60
N GLU A 577 -10.38 10.80 1.52
CA GLU A 577 -10.11 10.17 0.23
C GLU A 577 -8.76 10.61 -0.34
N ILE A 578 -8.45 11.91 -0.30
CA ILE A 578 -7.15 12.46 -0.74
C ILE A 578 -5.99 11.86 0.06
N LEU A 579 -6.07 11.86 1.40
CA LEU A 579 -5.01 11.33 2.25
C LEU A 579 -4.78 9.83 2.01
N LEU A 580 -5.87 9.06 1.93
CA LEU A 580 -5.82 7.63 1.68
C LEU A 580 -5.21 7.34 0.31
N SER A 581 -5.66 8.04 -0.73
CA SER A 581 -5.22 7.82 -2.11
C SER A 581 -3.74 8.15 -2.28
N VAL A 582 -3.29 9.31 -1.78
CA VAL A 582 -1.86 9.68 -1.83
C VAL A 582 -1.02 8.64 -1.10
N LYS A 583 -1.46 8.19 0.09
CA LYS A 583 -0.75 7.16 0.83
C LYS A 583 -0.69 5.82 0.08
N ASP A 584 -1.82 5.36 -0.45
CA ASP A 584 -1.90 4.12 -1.21
C ASP A 584 -0.97 4.14 -2.42
N TRP A 585 -0.99 5.22 -3.21
CA TRP A 585 -0.18 5.35 -4.42
C TRP A 585 1.32 5.47 -4.12
N GLU A 586 1.70 6.14 -3.02
CA GLU A 586 3.08 6.17 -2.53
C GLU A 586 3.57 4.77 -2.14
N LEU A 587 2.76 4.03 -1.37
CA LEU A 587 3.09 2.66 -1.00
C LEU A 587 3.14 1.74 -2.23
N ALA A 588 2.30 2.02 -3.22
CA ALA A 588 2.28 1.26 -4.46
C ALA A 588 3.55 1.45 -5.29
N ALA A 589 4.07 2.68 -5.36
CA ALA A 589 5.33 2.99 -6.02
C ALA A 589 6.54 2.26 -5.38
N GLU A 590 6.43 1.93 -4.09
CA GLU A 590 7.44 1.16 -3.34
C GLU A 590 7.13 -0.34 -3.27
N HIS A 591 6.05 -0.81 -3.90
CA HIS A 591 5.52 -2.18 -3.77
C HIS A 591 5.30 -2.62 -2.30
N ALA A 592 5.01 -1.67 -1.41
CA ALA A 592 4.89 -1.89 0.02
C ALA A 592 3.44 -2.09 0.51
N GLN A 593 2.44 -2.03 -0.38
CA GLN A 593 1.01 -2.13 -0.04
C GLN A 593 0.59 -3.45 0.61
N TYR A 594 1.34 -4.54 0.36
CA TYR A 594 1.06 -5.88 0.89
C TYR A 594 1.91 -6.22 2.12
N THR A 595 2.74 -5.28 2.60
CA THR A 595 3.58 -5.52 3.78
C THR A 595 2.67 -5.62 5.00
N ALA A 596 2.79 -6.72 5.76
CA ALA A 596 2.03 -6.87 6.99
C ALA A 596 2.43 -5.78 8.00
N ASP A 597 1.44 -5.06 8.53
CA ASP A 597 1.64 -4.03 9.56
C ASP A 597 2.30 -4.59 10.83
N ASN A 598 2.13 -5.90 11.10
CA ASN A 598 2.76 -6.61 12.20
C ASN A 598 3.42 -7.89 11.70
N GLN A 599 4.71 -7.78 11.34
CA GLN A 599 5.52 -8.91 10.88
C GLN A 599 5.65 -10.01 11.94
N GLU A 600 5.61 -9.67 13.23
CA GLU A 600 5.67 -10.65 14.33
C GLU A 600 4.39 -11.49 14.38
N LEU A 601 3.22 -10.87 14.22
CA LEU A 601 1.95 -11.60 14.14
C LEU A 601 1.85 -12.46 12.86
N ALA A 602 2.35 -11.95 11.73
CA ALA A 602 2.41 -12.71 10.48
C ALA A 602 3.29 -13.96 10.65
N ALA A 603 4.47 -13.80 11.25
CA ALA A 603 5.36 -14.92 11.56
C ALA A 603 4.74 -15.90 12.56
N GLN A 604 4.03 -15.42 13.59
CA GLN A 604 3.30 -16.31 14.53
C GLN A 604 2.21 -17.11 13.82
N PHE A 605 1.52 -16.52 12.85
CA PHE A 605 0.50 -17.21 12.06
C PHE A 605 1.09 -18.26 11.11
N GLU A 606 2.22 -17.96 10.45
CA GLU A 606 2.95 -18.94 9.63
C GLU A 606 3.39 -20.15 10.47
N ASN A 607 3.82 -19.92 11.72
CA ASN A 607 4.21 -20.97 12.65
C ASN A 607 3.03 -21.70 13.33
N LEU A 608 1.78 -21.28 13.08
CA LEU A 608 0.59 -21.92 13.65
C LEU A 608 0.14 -23.16 12.87
N TYR A 609 0.59 -23.29 11.62
CA TYR A 609 0.37 -24.47 10.82
C TYR A 609 1.41 -25.52 11.18
N LEU A 610 0.92 -26.61 11.78
CA LEU A 610 1.64 -27.86 11.89
C LEU A 610 1.80 -28.42 10.47
N ASP A 611 2.95 -28.20 9.85
CA ASP A 611 3.52 -29.26 9.02
C ASP A 611 3.77 -30.44 9.98
N ASP A 612 2.74 -31.23 10.25
CA ASP A 612 2.85 -32.50 10.98
C ASP A 612 3.62 -33.49 10.10
N GLU A 613 4.93 -33.26 9.96
CA GLU A 613 5.89 -34.27 9.52
C GLU A 613 6.16 -35.33 10.62
N GLN A 614 5.41 -35.30 11.73
CA GLN A 614 5.57 -36.23 12.87
C GLN A 614 4.38 -37.19 13.07
N LEU A 615 3.84 -37.72 11.98
CA LEU A 615 3.06 -38.96 12.02
C LEU A 615 3.76 -40.02 11.15
N GLU A 616 4.90 -40.52 11.63
CA GLU A 616 5.42 -41.86 11.31
C GLU A 616 5.08 -42.87 12.41
#